data_AF-A0A9P0HLW6-F1
#
_entry.id   AF-A0A9P0HLW6-F1
#
_cell.length_a   1.000
_cell.length_b   1.000
_cell.length_c   1.000
_cell.angle_alpha   90.00
_cell.angle_beta   90.00
_cell.angle_gamma   90.00
#
_symmetry.space_group_name_H-M   'P 1'
#
loop_
_entity.id
_entity.type
_entity.pdbx_description
1 polymer ?
#
loop_
_entity_poly.entity_id
_entity_poly.type
_entity_poly.pdbx_seq_one_letter_code
_entity_poly.pdbx_strand_id
1 'polypeptide(L)'
;MFAQVNISHSGLERAYLERDDYNIISVDWGKLAPSPCYVTAAINTAVVGRCTARLLEQLYSKRGEYLKQLTHVIGFSLGAHVAGAIGLNIRGLPWITGLDPARPGFDEGLSDPNHRLDRSDARFVEVYHSNSGLRGRYDPLGHVDIYINNGRAQPGSSCSHDRSVEVFAESINNPDGFFGQPCQVRNSITGLFLEVCPYTRNNTIVVRVGEDISHDVRGSFKIETNASPPYARGRPDVRGSFKIETNASPPYARGRPEKTGYEGIVITEKDIDKAPLVDGPLIVLIHGYKGHKEYIPNPQLVTAYLKKGDYNIITVDWDKMAPLHCYVTATFNTKVAGKCTSRLLEQLYSKRGQHWKQATHVLGFSLGAHVAGILGHHQPGLPRITGKWR
;
A
#
# COMPACT_ATOMS: atom_id res chain seq x y z
N MET A 1 -16.40 -11.64 -16.10
CA MET A 1 -15.61 -10.78 -15.19
C MET A 1 -14.34 -11.53 -14.86
N PHE A 2 -13.20 -11.04 -15.33
CA PHE A 2 -11.91 -11.65 -14.99
C PHE A 2 -11.47 -11.02 -13.66
N ALA A 3 -11.58 -11.75 -12.56
CA ALA A 3 -10.85 -11.42 -11.35
C ALA A 3 -9.38 -11.72 -11.64
N GLN A 4 -8.66 -10.70 -12.09
CA GLN A 4 -7.22 -10.82 -12.26
C GLN A 4 -6.62 -10.58 -10.87
N VAL A 5 -5.97 -11.59 -10.30
CA VAL A 5 -5.13 -11.42 -9.11
C VAL A 5 -3.92 -10.61 -9.55
N ASN A 6 -4.07 -9.29 -9.56
CA ASN A 6 -3.01 -8.33 -9.83
C ASN A 6 -2.62 -7.68 -8.50
N ILE A 7 -1.35 -7.87 -8.13
CA ILE A 7 -0.67 -7.25 -7.00
C ILE A 7 -0.60 -5.74 -7.28
N SER A 8 -1.37 -4.92 -6.55
CA SER A 8 -1.21 -3.45 -6.55
C SER A 8 -1.98 -2.77 -5.42
N HIS A 9 -1.34 -2.64 -4.26
CA HIS A 9 -0.98 -1.36 -3.60
C HIS A 9 -0.04 -1.74 -2.45
N SER A 10 1.26 -1.53 -2.67
CA SER A 10 2.40 -2.30 -2.16
C SER A 10 2.68 -2.29 -0.64
N GLY A 11 1.75 -1.87 0.21
CA GLY A 11 1.88 -1.89 1.67
C GLY A 11 0.91 -2.85 2.38
N LEU A 12 -0.37 -2.83 2.01
CA LEU A 12 -1.42 -3.56 2.73
C LEU A 12 -1.31 -5.07 2.57
N GLU A 13 -1.17 -5.55 1.33
CA GLU A 13 -1.06 -6.98 1.07
C GLU A 13 0.13 -7.60 1.83
N ARG A 14 1.25 -6.87 1.86
CA ARG A 14 2.43 -7.27 2.64
C ARG A 14 2.13 -7.32 4.12
N ALA A 15 1.54 -6.27 4.67
CA ALA A 15 1.30 -6.18 6.10
C ALA A 15 0.44 -7.36 6.60
N TYR A 16 -0.60 -7.75 5.84
CA TYR A 16 -1.39 -8.94 6.15
C TYR A 16 -0.58 -10.24 6.04
N LEU A 17 0.16 -10.44 4.94
CA LEU A 17 0.96 -11.66 4.74
C LEU A 17 2.15 -11.79 5.71
N GLU A 18 2.60 -10.69 6.31
CA GLU A 18 3.59 -10.70 7.39
C GLU A 18 2.96 -11.04 8.75
N ARG A 19 1.68 -10.71 8.92
CA ARG A 19 0.94 -10.94 10.16
C ARG A 19 0.54 -12.40 10.31
N ASP A 20 -0.09 -12.98 9.28
CA ASP A 20 -0.61 -14.35 9.30
C ASP A 20 -0.94 -14.87 7.87
N ASP A 21 -1.50 -16.07 7.78
CA ASP A 21 -1.97 -16.69 6.54
C ASP A 21 -3.35 -16.13 6.11
N TYR A 22 -3.35 -15.13 5.22
CA TYR A 22 -4.56 -14.52 4.67
C TYR A 22 -4.83 -14.90 3.20
N ASN A 23 -6.12 -15.02 2.86
CA ASN A 23 -6.57 -15.01 1.46
C ASN A 23 -6.83 -13.58 1.02
N ILE A 24 -5.98 -13.04 0.15
CA ILE A 24 -6.08 -11.65 -0.32
C ILE A 24 -6.65 -11.62 -1.74
N ILE A 25 -7.76 -10.91 -1.92
CA ILE A 25 -8.43 -10.74 -3.22
C ILE A 25 -8.33 -9.26 -3.63
N SER A 26 -7.46 -8.97 -4.58
CA SER A 26 -7.37 -7.63 -5.20
C SER A 26 -8.42 -7.48 -6.30
N VAL A 27 -9.18 -6.38 -6.26
CA VAL A 27 -10.25 -6.07 -7.22
C VAL A 27 -9.75 -5.00 -8.18
N ASP A 28 -9.23 -5.43 -9.33
CA ASP A 28 -8.82 -4.52 -10.41
C ASP A 28 -10.03 -4.11 -11.27
N TRP A 29 -10.39 -2.84 -11.17
CA TRP A 29 -11.46 -2.22 -11.95
C TRP A 29 -10.96 -1.04 -12.78
N GLY A 30 -9.65 -0.95 -13.07
CA GLY A 30 -9.04 0.18 -13.79
C GLY A 30 -9.67 0.46 -15.16
N LYS A 31 -10.19 -0.57 -15.84
CA LYS A 31 -10.94 -0.43 -17.10
C LYS A 31 -12.26 0.34 -16.96
N LEU A 32 -12.82 0.36 -15.76
CA LEU A 32 -14.03 1.11 -15.41
C LEU A 32 -13.72 2.46 -14.74
N ALA A 33 -12.45 2.76 -14.51
CA ALA A 33 -11.96 4.04 -14.01
C ALA A 33 -10.92 4.70 -14.95
N PRO A 34 -11.18 4.79 -16.28
CA PRO A 34 -10.21 5.39 -17.19
C PRO A 34 -10.08 6.88 -16.94
N SER A 35 -8.85 7.38 -16.88
CA SER A 35 -8.58 8.82 -16.97
C SER A 35 -8.93 9.32 -18.38
N PRO A 36 -9.55 10.51 -18.54
CA PRO A 36 -9.86 11.53 -17.53
C PRO A 36 -11.29 11.45 -16.93
N CYS A 37 -12.01 10.35 -17.14
CA CYS A 37 -13.45 10.23 -16.88
C CYS A 37 -13.79 9.94 -15.40
N TYR A 38 -13.45 10.88 -14.50
CA TYR A 38 -13.65 10.70 -13.06
C TYR A 38 -15.12 10.50 -12.66
N VAL A 39 -16.05 11.29 -13.22
CA VAL A 39 -17.49 11.16 -12.88
C VAL A 39 -18.01 9.77 -13.26
N THR A 40 -17.63 9.26 -14.43
CA THR A 40 -17.97 7.90 -14.86
C THR A 40 -17.36 6.86 -13.91
N ALA A 41 -16.10 7.05 -13.48
CA ALA A 41 -15.46 6.18 -12.50
C ALA A 41 -16.21 6.16 -11.16
N ALA A 42 -16.68 7.33 -10.68
CA ALA A 42 -17.48 7.44 -9.47
C ALA A 42 -18.82 6.71 -9.60
N ILE A 43 -19.55 6.88 -10.72
CA ILE A 43 -20.80 6.14 -10.99
C ILE A 43 -20.55 4.63 -11.06
N ASN A 44 -19.44 4.21 -11.68
CA ASN A 44 -19.08 2.80 -11.84
C ASN A 44 -18.78 2.09 -10.51
N THR A 45 -18.51 2.81 -9.41
CA THR A 45 -18.27 2.19 -8.10
C THR A 45 -19.40 1.26 -7.67
N ALA A 46 -20.66 1.65 -7.91
CA ALA A 46 -21.84 0.84 -7.62
C ALA A 46 -21.89 -0.45 -8.46
N VAL A 47 -21.50 -0.36 -9.74
CA VAL A 47 -21.44 -1.51 -10.66
C VAL A 47 -20.35 -2.48 -10.23
N VAL A 48 -19.15 -1.95 -9.94
CA VAL A 48 -18.01 -2.75 -9.43
C VAL A 48 -18.40 -3.45 -8.14
N GLY A 49 -18.97 -2.72 -7.17
CA GLY A 49 -19.36 -3.28 -5.88
C GLY A 49 -20.39 -4.40 -6.01
N ARG A 50 -21.45 -4.19 -6.80
CA ARG A 50 -22.47 -5.22 -7.08
C ARG A 50 -21.86 -6.48 -7.72
N CYS A 51 -20.95 -6.29 -8.65
CA CYS A 51 -20.32 -7.40 -9.34
C CYS A 51 -19.35 -8.18 -8.45
N THR A 52 -18.54 -7.48 -7.66
CA THR A 52 -17.66 -8.09 -6.66
C THR A 52 -18.48 -8.83 -5.60
N ALA A 53 -19.60 -8.25 -5.16
CA ALA A 53 -20.52 -8.91 -4.23
C ALA A 53 -21.01 -10.26 -4.76
N ARG A 54 -21.46 -10.31 -6.02
CA ARG A 54 -21.87 -11.57 -6.67
C ARG A 54 -20.75 -12.61 -6.73
N LEU A 55 -19.51 -12.18 -6.97
CA LEU A 55 -18.35 -13.07 -6.97
C LEU A 55 -18.10 -13.64 -5.57
N LEU A 56 -18.17 -12.80 -4.53
CA LEU A 56 -18.00 -13.22 -3.14
C LEU A 56 -19.11 -14.17 -2.68
N GLU A 57 -20.38 -13.91 -3.00
CA GLU A 57 -21.48 -14.84 -2.70
C GLU A 57 -21.30 -16.20 -3.39
N GLN A 58 -20.80 -16.22 -4.64
CA GLN A 58 -20.44 -17.47 -5.32
C GLN A 58 -19.27 -18.19 -4.64
N LEU A 59 -18.32 -17.45 -4.07
CA LEU A 59 -17.21 -18.01 -3.31
C LEU A 59 -17.71 -18.64 -2.01
N TYR A 60 -18.53 -17.93 -1.23
CA TYR A 60 -19.10 -18.40 0.03
C TYR A 60 -19.95 -19.65 -0.19
N SER A 61 -20.85 -19.63 -1.16
CA SER A 61 -21.69 -20.80 -1.47
C SER A 61 -20.90 -22.04 -1.90
N LYS A 62 -19.75 -21.87 -2.56
CA LYS A 62 -18.91 -22.98 -3.04
C LYS A 62 -17.87 -23.48 -2.04
N ARG A 63 -17.40 -22.63 -1.14
CA ARG A 63 -16.28 -22.92 -0.23
C ARG A 63 -16.69 -22.93 1.25
N GLY A 64 -17.90 -22.48 1.56
CA GLY A 64 -18.50 -22.46 2.89
C GLY A 64 -18.91 -21.04 3.31
N GLU A 65 -20.15 -20.92 3.81
CA GLU A 65 -20.72 -19.64 4.28
C GLU A 65 -19.96 -19.03 5.46
N TYR A 66 -19.18 -19.81 6.21
CA TYR A 66 -18.34 -19.30 7.30
C TYR A 66 -17.32 -18.26 6.81
N LEU A 67 -16.88 -18.33 5.55
CA LEU A 67 -15.94 -17.37 4.95
C LEU A 67 -16.47 -15.93 4.99
N LYS A 68 -17.79 -15.76 4.85
CA LYS A 68 -18.44 -14.45 4.96
C LYS A 68 -18.15 -13.79 6.30
N GLN A 69 -18.13 -14.55 7.39
CA GLN A 69 -17.89 -14.05 8.73
C GLN A 69 -16.42 -13.66 8.97
N LEU A 70 -15.51 -14.16 8.12
CA LEU A 70 -14.07 -13.89 8.14
C LEU A 70 -13.65 -12.84 7.10
N THR A 71 -14.61 -12.28 6.33
CA THR A 71 -14.29 -11.38 5.22
C THR A 71 -14.21 -9.93 5.67
N HIS A 72 -13.04 -9.35 5.54
CA HIS A 72 -12.82 -7.90 5.68
C HIS A 72 -12.69 -7.25 4.31
N VAL A 73 -13.44 -6.17 4.08
CA VAL A 73 -13.38 -5.42 2.81
C VAL A 73 -12.74 -4.07 3.04
N ILE A 74 -11.64 -3.80 2.34
CA ILE A 74 -10.89 -2.55 2.45
C ILE A 74 -11.00 -1.79 1.14
N GLY A 75 -11.33 -0.51 1.20
CA GLY A 75 -11.49 0.33 0.02
C GLY A 75 -10.79 1.67 0.16
N PHE A 76 -9.98 2.04 -0.82
CA PHE A 76 -9.26 3.33 -0.85
C PHE A 76 -9.86 4.29 -1.88
N SER A 77 -10.01 5.58 -1.54
CA SER A 77 -10.52 6.61 -2.45
C SER A 77 -11.92 6.24 -2.99
N LEU A 78 -12.14 6.23 -4.32
CA LEU A 78 -13.34 5.69 -4.95
C LEU A 78 -13.62 4.22 -4.54
N GLY A 79 -12.57 3.46 -4.24
CA GLY A 79 -12.67 2.08 -3.76
C GLY A 79 -13.36 1.96 -2.39
N ALA A 80 -13.38 3.00 -1.56
CA ALA A 80 -14.16 2.99 -0.32
C ALA A 80 -15.67 2.89 -0.61
N HIS A 81 -16.14 3.54 -1.67
CA HIS A 81 -17.53 3.44 -2.13
C HIS A 81 -17.81 2.12 -2.85
N VAL A 82 -16.81 1.53 -3.51
CA VAL A 82 -16.89 0.14 -3.97
C VAL A 82 -17.11 -0.80 -2.79
N ALA A 83 -16.36 -0.64 -1.69
CA ALA A 83 -16.50 -1.45 -0.48
C ALA A 83 -17.90 -1.30 0.15
N GLY A 84 -18.41 -0.07 0.25
CA GLY A 84 -19.79 0.18 0.68
C GLY A 84 -20.81 -0.51 -0.23
N ALA A 85 -20.67 -0.36 -1.54
CA ALA A 85 -21.53 -1.04 -2.51
C ALA A 85 -21.45 -2.58 -2.43
N ILE A 86 -20.31 -3.16 -2.05
CA ILE A 86 -20.22 -4.60 -1.76
C ILE A 86 -21.09 -4.95 -0.53
N GLY A 87 -20.98 -4.18 0.56
CA GLY A 87 -21.78 -4.34 1.78
C GLY A 87 -23.27 -4.19 1.55
N LEU A 88 -23.70 -3.20 0.77
CA LEU A 88 -25.10 -3.02 0.37
C LEU A 88 -25.66 -4.26 -0.34
N ASN A 89 -24.84 -4.94 -1.16
CA ASN A 89 -25.27 -6.13 -1.91
C ASN A 89 -25.03 -7.44 -1.15
N ILE A 90 -24.26 -7.45 -0.04
CA ILE A 90 -24.05 -8.61 0.83
C ILE A 90 -24.50 -8.26 2.25
N ARG A 91 -25.73 -8.63 2.61
CA ARG A 91 -26.26 -8.38 3.95
C ARG A 91 -25.40 -9.00 5.04
N GLY A 92 -24.96 -8.19 6.01
CA GLY A 92 -24.29 -8.68 7.20
C GLY A 92 -22.81 -9.04 7.01
N LEU A 93 -22.09 -8.32 6.13
CA LEU A 93 -20.63 -8.35 6.16
C LEU A 93 -20.12 -7.96 7.56
N PRO A 94 -19.05 -8.60 8.05
CA PRO A 94 -18.55 -8.34 9.39
C PRO A 94 -17.88 -6.97 9.48
N TRP A 95 -17.09 -6.59 8.47
CA TRP A 95 -16.17 -5.48 8.59
C TRP A 95 -15.84 -4.82 7.24
N ILE A 96 -15.93 -3.49 7.21
CA ILE A 96 -15.41 -2.64 6.12
C ILE A 96 -14.44 -1.59 6.70
N THR A 97 -13.32 -1.37 6.02
CA THR A 97 -12.42 -0.23 6.28
C THR A 97 -12.37 0.69 5.05
N GLY A 98 -12.77 1.95 5.23
CA GLY A 98 -12.70 3.00 4.22
C GLY A 98 -11.46 3.87 4.39
N LEU A 99 -10.55 3.88 3.41
CA LEU A 99 -9.32 4.65 3.43
C LEU A 99 -9.49 5.91 2.56
N ASP A 100 -9.60 7.06 3.20
CA ASP A 100 -9.84 8.39 2.65
C ASP A 100 -10.91 8.41 1.53
N PRO A 101 -12.19 8.11 1.86
CA PRO A 101 -13.27 8.02 0.89
C PRO A 101 -13.40 9.31 0.07
N ALA A 102 -13.53 9.16 -1.24
CA ALA A 102 -13.51 10.29 -2.17
C ALA A 102 -14.76 11.17 -2.05
N ARG A 103 -14.58 12.49 -2.05
CA ARG A 103 -15.67 13.47 -1.97
C ARG A 103 -16.38 13.75 -3.31
N PRO A 104 -15.64 14.07 -4.40
CA PRO A 104 -16.26 14.51 -5.64
C PRO A 104 -17.08 13.37 -6.26
N GLY A 105 -18.29 13.69 -6.73
CA GLY A 105 -19.23 12.70 -7.25
C GLY A 105 -20.22 12.13 -6.23
N PHE A 106 -19.94 12.21 -4.92
CA PHE A 106 -20.80 11.64 -3.87
C PHE A 106 -21.52 12.70 -3.04
N ASP A 107 -20.81 13.78 -2.67
CA ASP A 107 -21.39 14.87 -1.88
C ASP A 107 -22.26 15.82 -2.72
N GLU A 108 -21.96 15.91 -4.02
CA GLU A 108 -22.63 16.80 -4.98
C GLU A 108 -23.92 16.19 -5.56
N GLY A 109 -24.34 15.00 -5.07
CA GLY A 109 -25.56 14.32 -5.55
C GLY A 109 -25.44 13.72 -6.95
N LEU A 110 -24.23 13.60 -7.51
CA LEU A 110 -23.98 12.99 -8.82
C LEU A 110 -24.10 11.46 -8.79
N SER A 111 -23.94 10.85 -7.62
CA SER A 111 -24.26 9.45 -7.34
C SER A 111 -25.43 9.36 -6.36
N ASP A 112 -26.23 8.29 -6.47
CA ASP A 112 -27.27 7.97 -5.47
C ASP A 112 -26.67 8.01 -4.05
N PRO A 113 -27.27 8.72 -3.09
CA PRO A 113 -26.82 8.73 -1.70
C PRO A 113 -26.72 7.34 -1.07
N ASN A 114 -27.45 6.35 -1.56
CA ASN A 114 -27.37 4.95 -1.12
C ASN A 114 -26.16 4.20 -1.69
N HIS A 115 -25.43 4.78 -2.65
CA HIS A 115 -24.22 4.18 -3.23
C HIS A 115 -22.92 4.72 -2.64
N ARG A 116 -23.00 5.55 -1.60
CA ARG A 116 -21.84 5.96 -0.81
C ARG A 116 -21.54 4.93 0.29
N LEU A 117 -20.34 4.99 0.85
CA LEU A 117 -20.00 4.19 2.01
C LEU A 117 -20.78 4.72 3.20
N ASP A 118 -21.47 3.84 3.91
CA ASP A 118 -22.25 4.16 5.10
C ASP A 118 -22.02 3.11 6.19
N ARG A 119 -22.20 3.50 7.45
CA ARG A 119 -22.10 2.61 8.60
C ARG A 119 -22.98 1.37 8.50
N SER A 120 -24.10 1.43 7.78
CA SER A 120 -25.02 0.30 7.59
C SER A 120 -24.52 -0.77 6.61
N ASP A 121 -23.45 -0.51 5.86
CA ASP A 121 -22.92 -1.44 4.84
C ASP A 121 -22.25 -2.68 5.46
N ALA A 122 -21.85 -2.63 6.73
CA ALA A 122 -21.33 -3.78 7.48
C ALA A 122 -21.63 -3.68 8.98
N ARG A 123 -21.45 -4.79 9.71
CA ARG A 123 -21.61 -4.81 11.18
C ARG A 123 -20.64 -3.87 11.89
N PHE A 124 -19.46 -3.66 11.31
CA PHE A 124 -18.50 -2.68 11.74
C PHE A 124 -17.90 -1.97 10.52
N VAL A 125 -17.81 -0.64 10.58
CA VAL A 125 -17.28 0.20 9.52
C VAL A 125 -16.37 1.23 10.16
N GLU A 126 -15.09 1.21 9.83
CA GLU A 126 -14.15 2.25 10.23
C GLU A 126 -13.63 3.03 9.03
N VAL A 127 -13.35 4.31 9.22
CA VAL A 127 -12.97 5.21 8.13
C VAL A 127 -11.77 6.06 8.53
N TYR A 128 -10.73 6.06 7.71
CA TYR A 128 -9.53 6.88 7.90
C TYR A 128 -9.62 8.10 6.99
N HIS A 129 -9.57 9.28 7.59
CA HIS A 129 -9.61 10.57 6.92
C HIS A 129 -8.22 11.18 6.93
N SER A 130 -7.63 11.39 5.74
CA SER A 130 -6.28 11.93 5.59
C SER A 130 -6.20 13.18 4.73
N ASN A 131 -7.22 13.45 3.91
CA ASN A 131 -7.25 14.59 2.99
C ASN A 131 -8.65 15.23 2.88
N SER A 132 -9.36 15.30 4.01
CA SER A 132 -10.69 15.88 4.17
C SER A 132 -10.74 17.33 3.66
N GLY A 133 -11.68 17.59 2.74
CA GLY A 133 -11.96 18.91 2.18
C GLY A 133 -11.26 19.25 0.88
N LEU A 134 -10.26 18.47 0.47
CA LEU A 134 -9.66 18.57 -0.86
C LEU A 134 -10.08 17.39 -1.75
N ARG A 135 -9.79 16.17 -1.30
CA ARG A 135 -10.17 14.93 -2.02
C ARG A 135 -11.00 13.99 -1.16
N GLY A 136 -10.82 14.01 0.16
CA GLY A 136 -11.57 13.22 1.14
C GLY A 136 -12.77 13.98 1.73
N ARG A 137 -13.68 13.24 2.36
CA ARG A 137 -14.87 13.80 3.04
C ARG A 137 -14.53 14.32 4.45
N TYR A 138 -15.33 15.27 4.95
CA TYR A 138 -15.29 15.69 6.36
C TYR A 138 -16.24 14.89 7.24
N ASP A 139 -17.44 14.58 6.74
CA ASP A 139 -18.48 13.95 7.56
C ASP A 139 -18.11 12.54 7.99
N PRO A 140 -18.46 12.15 9.23
CA PRO A 140 -18.39 10.78 9.67
C PRO A 140 -19.21 9.85 8.77
N LEU A 141 -18.59 8.79 8.26
CA LEU A 141 -19.25 7.77 7.43
C LEU A 141 -19.39 6.44 8.16
N GLY A 142 -18.50 6.16 9.11
CA GLY A 142 -18.40 4.87 9.78
C GLY A 142 -19.17 4.78 11.10
N HIS A 143 -19.00 3.62 11.72
CA HIS A 143 -19.13 3.46 13.16
C HIS A 143 -18.00 4.18 13.90
N VAL A 144 -16.80 4.15 13.31
CA VAL A 144 -15.60 4.84 13.76
C VAL A 144 -15.01 5.68 12.64
N ASP A 145 -14.66 6.93 12.94
CA ASP A 145 -14.01 7.83 11.99
C ASP A 145 -12.71 8.38 12.58
N ILE A 146 -11.59 8.14 11.90
CA ILE A 146 -10.24 8.43 12.37
C ILE A 146 -9.64 9.55 11.51
N TYR A 147 -9.38 10.70 12.11
CA TYR A 147 -8.78 11.87 11.45
C TYR A 147 -7.27 11.90 11.71
N ILE A 148 -6.50 11.52 10.69
CA ILE A 148 -5.04 11.45 10.77
C ILE A 148 -4.47 12.87 10.73
N ASN A 149 -3.74 13.30 11.75
CA ASN A 149 -3.18 14.65 11.85
C ASN A 149 -4.23 15.73 11.50
N ASN A 150 -5.44 15.63 12.09
CA ASN A 150 -6.56 16.53 11.84
C ASN A 150 -7.18 16.43 10.41
N GLY A 151 -6.84 15.36 9.67
CA GLY A 151 -7.52 14.94 8.45
C GLY A 151 -7.27 15.79 7.22
N ARG A 152 -6.18 16.57 7.15
CA ARG A 152 -5.94 17.54 6.05
C ARG A 152 -4.62 17.39 5.32
N ALA A 153 -3.63 18.20 5.70
CA ALA A 153 -2.30 18.17 5.11
C ALA A 153 -1.43 17.25 5.96
N GLN A 154 -0.95 16.16 5.37
CA GLN A 154 -0.16 15.17 6.08
C GLN A 154 1.32 15.56 6.08
N PRO A 155 2.01 15.52 7.23
CA PRO A 155 3.41 15.90 7.31
C PRO A 155 4.26 14.93 6.48
N GLY A 156 5.22 15.47 5.72
CA GLY A 156 6.14 14.67 4.91
C GLY A 156 5.50 13.95 3.71
N SER A 157 4.23 14.22 3.40
CA SER A 157 3.55 13.57 2.27
C SER A 157 3.54 14.45 1.02
N SER A 158 3.85 13.83 -0.14
CA SER A 158 3.59 14.44 -1.46
C SER A 158 2.12 14.32 -1.88
N CYS A 159 1.35 13.44 -1.24
CA CYS A 159 -0.07 13.24 -1.46
C CYS A 159 -0.74 12.83 -0.13
N SER A 160 -1.39 13.77 0.56
CA SER A 160 -2.12 13.50 1.81
C SER A 160 -3.11 12.33 1.70
N HIS A 161 -3.65 12.11 0.48
CA HIS A 161 -4.60 11.05 0.18
C HIS A 161 -4.05 9.65 0.51
N ASP A 162 -2.78 9.40 0.17
CA ASP A 162 -2.15 8.09 0.33
C ASP A 162 -1.89 7.73 1.81
N ARG A 163 -1.90 8.71 2.73
CA ARG A 163 -1.51 8.52 4.14
C ARG A 163 -2.45 7.60 4.90
N SER A 164 -3.73 7.57 4.53
CA SER A 164 -4.71 6.62 5.09
C SER A 164 -4.26 5.16 4.91
N VAL A 165 -3.76 4.83 3.71
CA VAL A 165 -3.24 3.49 3.38
C VAL A 165 -1.97 3.19 4.16
N GLU A 166 -1.05 4.14 4.24
CA GLU A 166 0.23 3.99 4.93
C GLU A 166 0.06 3.72 6.42
N VAL A 167 -0.79 4.52 7.08
CA VAL A 167 -1.06 4.39 8.52
C VAL A 167 -1.81 3.10 8.82
N PHE A 168 -2.84 2.77 8.03
CA PHE A 168 -3.59 1.53 8.22
C PHE A 168 -2.68 0.30 8.03
N ALA A 169 -1.84 0.30 6.98
CA ALA A 169 -0.87 -0.77 6.73
C ALA A 169 0.13 -0.95 7.87
N GLU A 170 0.65 0.13 8.46
CA GLU A 170 1.53 0.04 9.62
C GLU A 170 0.80 -0.51 10.86
N SER A 171 -0.47 -0.17 11.02
CA SER A 171 -1.27 -0.60 12.17
C SER A 171 -1.50 -2.12 12.23
N ILE A 172 -1.56 -2.80 11.06
CA ILE A 172 -1.76 -4.26 10.97
C ILE A 172 -0.71 -5.01 11.78
N ASN A 173 0.55 -4.58 11.72
CA ASN A 173 1.64 -5.20 12.47
C ASN A 173 2.06 -4.37 13.67
N ASN A 174 1.30 -3.36 14.09
CA ASN A 174 1.64 -2.50 15.23
C ASN A 174 0.39 -2.15 16.05
N PRO A 175 -0.14 -3.12 16.82
CA PRO A 175 -1.41 -2.96 17.50
C PRO A 175 -1.40 -1.83 18.54
N ASP A 176 -0.23 -1.49 19.10
CA ASP A 176 -0.04 -0.39 20.06
C ASP A 176 0.55 0.87 19.40
N GLY A 177 0.53 0.95 18.07
CA GLY A 177 1.18 2.03 17.34
C GLY A 177 0.38 3.33 17.35
N PHE A 178 -0.96 3.24 17.37
CA PHE A 178 -1.85 4.37 17.16
C PHE A 178 -2.94 4.43 18.22
N PHE A 179 -3.05 5.59 18.86
CA PHE A 179 -4.07 5.86 19.87
C PHE A 179 -4.86 7.11 19.48
N GLY A 180 -6.17 6.91 19.32
CA GLY A 180 -7.13 7.93 18.96
C GLY A 180 -7.66 8.67 20.18
N GLN A 181 -7.60 9.99 20.15
CA GLN A 181 -8.29 10.86 21.11
C GLN A 181 -9.70 11.18 20.60
N PRO A 182 -10.76 10.98 21.39
CA PRO A 182 -12.12 11.34 20.98
C PRO A 182 -12.21 12.82 20.60
N CYS A 183 -12.88 13.11 19.50
CA CYS A 183 -13.12 14.49 19.08
C CYS A 183 -14.53 14.70 18.55
N GLN A 184 -14.90 15.97 18.45
CA GLN A 184 -16.14 16.39 17.80
C GLN A 184 -15.81 16.96 16.44
N VAL A 185 -16.30 16.31 15.39
CA VAL A 185 -16.16 16.81 14.02
C VAL A 185 -17.01 18.06 13.87
N ARG A 186 -16.39 19.17 13.47
CA ARG A 186 -17.11 20.42 13.21
C ARG A 186 -17.31 20.61 11.70
N ASN A 187 -18.58 20.74 11.30
CA ASN A 187 -18.97 21.04 9.91
C ASN A 187 -19.42 22.50 9.79
N SER A 188 -18.85 23.22 8.83
CA SER A 188 -19.14 24.63 8.59
C SER A 188 -19.68 24.77 7.19
N ILE A 189 -20.86 25.38 7.08
CA ILE A 189 -21.49 25.79 5.82
C ILE A 189 -20.59 26.79 5.05
N THR A 190 -19.69 27.51 5.74
CA THR A 190 -18.79 28.50 5.15
C THR A 190 -17.39 27.97 4.78
N GLY A 191 -17.13 26.65 4.93
CA GLY A 191 -15.87 26.02 4.52
C GLY A 191 -14.60 26.42 5.30
N LEU A 192 -14.71 27.26 6.34
CA LEU A 192 -13.57 27.98 6.94
C LEU A 192 -13.10 27.43 8.29
N PHE A 193 -13.09 26.12 8.52
CA PHE A 193 -12.43 25.60 9.71
C PHE A 193 -10.92 25.53 9.52
N LEU A 194 -10.13 25.81 10.56
CA LEU A 194 -8.69 25.49 10.62
C LEU A 194 -8.47 24.04 11.10
N GLU A 195 -9.42 23.49 11.85
CA GLU A 195 -9.39 22.12 12.39
C GLU A 195 -10.71 21.38 12.19
N VAL A 196 -10.64 20.15 11.68
CA VAL A 196 -11.79 19.24 11.48
C VAL A 196 -12.22 18.63 12.80
N CYS A 197 -11.24 18.30 13.64
CA CYS A 197 -11.38 17.50 14.85
C CYS A 197 -10.63 18.25 15.98
N PRO A 198 -11.17 19.41 16.41
CA PRO A 198 -10.55 20.25 17.43
C PRO A 198 -10.47 19.53 18.78
N TYR A 199 -9.39 19.82 19.49
CA TYR A 199 -9.00 19.15 20.73
C TYR A 199 -10.10 19.16 21.80
N THR A 200 -10.37 18.01 22.42
CA THR A 200 -11.26 17.89 23.58
C THR A 200 -10.43 17.91 24.88
N ARG A 201 -10.87 18.68 25.88
CA ARG A 201 -10.09 18.97 27.10
C ARG A 201 -9.83 17.77 28.04
N ASN A 202 -10.33 16.56 27.74
CA ASN A 202 -10.13 15.37 28.58
C ASN A 202 -9.16 14.38 27.94
N ASN A 203 -7.88 14.60 28.21
CA ASN A 203 -6.72 13.85 27.68
C ASN A 203 -6.58 12.40 28.18
N THR A 204 -7.49 11.89 29.02
CA THR A 204 -7.33 10.61 29.71
C THR A 204 -7.93 9.42 28.96
N ILE A 205 -8.88 9.65 28.05
CA ILE A 205 -9.54 8.58 27.30
C ILE A 205 -8.93 8.53 25.90
N VAL A 206 -8.22 7.44 25.62
CA VAL A 206 -7.70 7.12 24.29
C VAL A 206 -8.16 5.72 23.89
N VAL A 207 -8.45 5.54 22.61
CA VAL A 207 -8.79 4.25 22.03
C VAL A 207 -7.64 3.76 21.17
N ARG A 208 -7.39 2.45 21.17
CA ARG A 208 -6.51 1.83 20.18
C ARG A 208 -7.14 1.98 18.80
N VAL A 209 -6.33 2.36 17.82
CA VAL A 209 -6.74 2.55 16.42
C VAL A 209 -5.88 1.68 15.53
N GLY A 210 -6.47 1.11 14.49
CA GLY A 210 -5.79 0.21 13.55
C GLY A 210 -6.59 -1.05 13.29
N GLU A 211 -5.94 -2.02 12.66
CA GLU A 211 -6.45 -3.37 12.40
C GLU A 211 -7.13 -4.02 13.62
N ASP A 212 -6.56 -3.83 14.81
CA ASP A 212 -7.05 -4.44 16.06
C ASP A 212 -8.02 -3.54 16.85
N ILE A 213 -8.64 -2.57 16.20
CA ILE A 213 -9.66 -1.75 16.86
C ILE A 213 -10.83 -2.62 17.31
N SER A 214 -11.31 -2.40 18.55
CA SER A 214 -12.50 -3.10 19.02
C SER A 214 -13.74 -2.68 18.20
N HIS A 215 -14.48 -3.67 17.71
CA HIS A 215 -15.71 -3.47 16.94
C HIS A 215 -16.88 -2.91 17.77
N ASP A 216 -16.70 -2.70 19.08
CA ASP A 216 -17.67 -2.02 19.95
C ASP A 216 -17.41 -0.50 20.03
N VAL A 217 -16.25 -0.03 19.57
CA VAL A 217 -15.89 1.39 19.58
C VAL A 217 -16.79 2.18 18.63
N ARG A 218 -17.24 3.35 19.07
CA ARG A 218 -18.06 4.27 18.26
C ARG A 218 -17.56 5.70 18.40
N GLY A 219 -17.70 6.48 17.33
CA GLY A 219 -17.43 7.91 17.33
C GLY A 219 -16.22 8.33 16.49
N SER A 220 -15.82 9.59 16.65
CA SER A 220 -14.73 10.18 15.88
C SER A 220 -13.50 10.40 16.73
N PHE A 221 -12.32 10.12 16.17
CA PHE A 221 -11.06 10.15 16.88
C PHE A 221 -9.98 10.86 16.06
N LYS A 222 -9.12 11.63 16.74
CA LYS A 222 -7.88 12.18 16.18
C LYS A 222 -6.73 11.25 16.50
N ILE A 223 -5.91 10.93 15.50
CA ILE A 223 -4.57 10.35 15.75
C ILE A 223 -3.50 11.33 15.28
N GLU A 224 -2.34 11.29 15.94
CA GLU A 224 -1.15 12.01 15.49
C GLU A 224 -0.09 11.01 15.02
N THR A 225 0.56 11.33 13.91
CA THR A 225 1.57 10.46 13.30
C THR A 225 2.83 11.23 12.92
N ASN A 226 3.93 10.50 12.72
CA ASN A 226 5.18 11.10 12.25
C ASN A 226 5.10 11.53 10.77
N ALA A 227 6.04 12.37 10.35
CA ALA A 227 6.13 12.79 8.94
C ALA A 227 6.56 11.65 8.01
N SER A 228 7.34 10.71 8.54
CA SER A 228 7.92 9.57 7.83
C SER A 228 7.77 8.30 8.66
N PRO A 229 7.85 7.10 8.04
CA PRO A 229 7.82 5.84 8.78
C PRO A 229 8.95 5.72 9.83
N PRO A 230 8.72 5.05 10.97
CA PRO A 230 7.42 4.57 11.44
C PRO A 230 6.49 5.74 11.78
N TYR A 231 5.27 5.70 11.28
CA TYR A 231 4.24 6.71 11.50
C TYR A 231 3.66 6.63 12.91
N ALA A 232 3.68 5.45 13.52
CA ALA A 232 3.22 5.19 14.87
C ALA A 232 3.96 6.06 15.90
N ARG A 233 3.20 6.52 16.90
CA ARG A 233 3.72 7.28 18.05
C ARG A 233 3.50 6.58 19.39
N GLY A 234 2.67 5.54 19.43
CA GLY A 234 2.27 4.90 20.68
C GLY A 234 1.27 5.73 21.47
N ARG A 235 1.11 5.38 22.75
CA ARG A 235 0.11 5.98 23.62
C ARG A 235 0.55 7.39 24.08
N PRO A 236 -0.32 8.42 24.00
CA PRO A 236 -0.01 9.72 24.57
C PRO A 236 -0.03 9.66 26.12
N ASP A 237 0.98 10.25 26.76
CA ASP A 237 1.05 10.49 28.21
C ASP A 237 0.16 11.68 28.60
N VAL A 238 -0.15 11.84 29.89
CA VAL A 238 -1.03 12.85 30.48
C VAL A 238 -0.61 14.29 30.13
N ARG A 239 0.69 14.50 29.85
CA ARG A 239 1.27 15.80 29.42
C ARG A 239 1.24 16.03 27.89
N GLY A 240 0.63 15.13 27.12
CA GLY A 240 0.64 15.17 25.65
C GLY A 240 1.95 14.68 25.01
N SER A 241 2.91 14.22 25.80
CA SER A 241 4.13 13.56 25.30
C SER A 241 3.83 12.10 24.98
N PHE A 242 4.17 11.61 23.77
CA PHE A 242 3.93 10.22 23.42
C PHE A 242 4.97 9.30 24.09
N LYS A 243 4.49 8.24 24.74
CA LYS A 243 5.33 7.16 25.26
C LYS A 243 4.97 5.89 24.50
N ILE A 244 5.97 5.27 23.90
CA ILE A 244 5.82 3.93 23.35
C ILE A 244 5.78 2.96 24.56
N GLU A 245 4.58 2.71 25.13
CA GLU A 245 4.37 1.71 26.18
C GLU A 245 4.61 0.31 25.59
N THR A 246 5.87 -0.12 25.58
CA THR A 246 6.29 -1.43 25.05
C THR A 246 6.54 -2.41 26.19
N ASN A 247 5.46 -2.92 26.81
CA ASN A 247 5.54 -4.27 27.41
C ASN A 247 5.40 -5.37 26.33
N ALA A 248 4.88 -5.01 25.16
CA ALA A 248 5.23 -5.66 23.92
C ALA A 248 6.39 -4.86 23.34
N SER A 249 7.58 -5.44 23.27
CA SER A 249 8.60 -4.98 22.33
C SER A 249 7.92 -4.59 21.01
N PRO A 250 8.40 -3.56 20.30
CA PRO A 250 7.91 -3.30 18.95
C PRO A 250 7.86 -4.66 18.23
N PRO A 251 6.79 -5.04 17.53
CA PRO A 251 6.89 -6.12 16.56
C PRO A 251 7.93 -5.80 15.47
N TYR A 252 8.46 -4.57 15.42
CA TYR A 252 9.73 -4.25 14.77
C TYR A 252 11.01 -4.79 15.48
N ALA A 253 10.91 -5.35 16.68
CA ALA A 253 12.05 -5.72 17.53
C ALA A 253 11.67 -6.63 18.73
N ARG A 254 11.20 -7.87 18.49
CA ARG A 254 11.66 -9.07 19.23
C ARG A 254 10.95 -10.32 18.70
N GLY A 255 11.58 -10.93 17.70
CA GLY A 255 11.26 -12.28 17.21
C GLY A 255 12.13 -12.73 16.05
N ARG A 256 12.81 -11.80 15.38
CA ARG A 256 14.15 -11.88 14.77
C ARG A 256 14.48 -10.45 14.36
N PRO A 257 15.71 -9.94 14.53
CA PRO A 257 16.14 -8.92 13.61
C PRO A 257 16.18 -9.63 12.25
N GLU A 258 15.17 -9.46 11.42
CA GLU A 258 15.51 -9.30 10.02
C GLU A 258 15.74 -7.78 9.86
N LYS A 259 16.83 -7.19 10.39
CA LYS A 259 18.11 -7.26 9.64
C LYS A 259 18.00 -8.34 8.58
N THR A 260 17.38 -8.04 7.44
CA THR A 260 17.84 -8.67 6.22
C THR A 260 19.35 -8.46 6.31
N GLY A 261 20.09 -9.53 6.61
CA GLY A 261 21.47 -9.47 7.11
C GLY A 261 22.45 -9.05 6.02
N TYR A 262 21.98 -8.20 5.12
CA TYR A 262 22.65 -7.72 3.95
C TYR A 262 22.36 -6.22 3.93
N GLU A 263 23.19 -5.46 4.64
CA GLU A 263 23.50 -4.11 4.17
C GLU A 263 24.07 -4.29 2.77
N GLY A 264 23.18 -4.31 1.77
CA GLY A 264 23.56 -4.47 0.38
C GLY A 264 24.56 -3.37 0.05
N ILE A 265 25.74 -3.76 -0.42
CA ILE A 265 26.78 -2.79 -0.76
C ILE A 265 26.30 -2.06 -2.01
N VAL A 266 26.27 -0.73 -1.94
CA VAL A 266 26.02 0.09 -3.12
C VAL A 266 27.25 -0.02 -4.01
N ILE A 267 27.12 -0.78 -5.09
CA ILE A 267 28.19 -1.02 -6.04
C ILE A 267 27.96 -0.12 -7.24
N THR A 268 28.99 0.62 -7.64
CA THR A 268 29.04 1.35 -8.91
C THR A 268 29.91 0.60 -9.91
N GLU A 269 29.91 1.00 -11.18
CA GLU A 269 30.86 0.47 -12.18
C GLU A 269 32.33 0.55 -11.70
N LYS A 270 32.66 1.53 -10.84
CA LYS A 270 34.02 1.73 -10.30
C LYS A 270 34.37 0.81 -9.14
N ASP A 271 33.38 0.26 -8.45
CA ASP A 271 33.56 -0.51 -7.20
C ASP A 271 33.15 -1.99 -7.35
N ILE A 272 32.86 -2.43 -8.57
CA ILE A 272 32.37 -3.80 -8.84
C ILE A 272 33.36 -4.89 -8.39
N ASP A 273 34.66 -4.59 -8.38
CA ASP A 273 35.71 -5.53 -7.95
C ASP A 273 35.74 -5.75 -6.43
N LYS A 274 35.15 -4.83 -5.66
CA LYS A 274 35.09 -4.89 -4.20
C LYS A 274 33.84 -5.61 -3.72
N ALA A 275 32.95 -6.01 -4.63
CA ALA A 275 31.70 -6.68 -4.29
C ALA A 275 31.97 -8.11 -3.78
N PRO A 276 31.44 -8.49 -2.60
CA PRO A 276 31.63 -9.81 -2.01
C PRO A 276 30.72 -10.85 -2.69
N LEU A 277 31.00 -11.11 -3.97
CA LEU A 277 30.23 -12.00 -4.82
C LEU A 277 30.77 -13.44 -4.72
N VAL A 278 29.85 -14.39 -4.60
CA VAL A 278 30.12 -15.84 -4.49
C VAL A 278 30.03 -16.54 -5.85
N ASP A 279 30.59 -17.74 -6.00
CA ASP A 279 30.45 -18.52 -7.25
C ASP A 279 29.06 -19.17 -7.33
N GLY A 280 28.07 -18.38 -7.77
CA GLY A 280 26.66 -18.78 -7.80
C GLY A 280 25.83 -17.96 -8.79
N PRO A 281 24.57 -18.34 -9.05
CA PRO A 281 23.74 -17.70 -10.05
C PRO A 281 23.49 -16.22 -9.75
N LEU A 282 23.32 -15.41 -10.79
CA LEU A 282 23.09 -13.97 -10.69
C LEU A 282 21.61 -13.65 -10.90
N ILE A 283 20.99 -12.97 -9.94
CA ILE A 283 19.62 -12.47 -10.00
C ILE A 283 19.65 -10.95 -10.09
N VAL A 284 19.03 -10.39 -11.13
CA VAL A 284 18.91 -8.95 -11.31
C VAL A 284 17.45 -8.55 -11.12
N LEU A 285 17.16 -7.77 -10.09
CA LEU A 285 15.82 -7.32 -9.71
C LEU A 285 15.63 -5.86 -10.07
N ILE A 286 14.54 -5.52 -10.76
CA ILE A 286 14.29 -4.16 -11.26
C ILE A 286 12.90 -3.70 -10.83
N HIS A 287 12.85 -2.69 -9.96
CA HIS A 287 11.58 -2.13 -9.47
C HIS A 287 10.88 -1.28 -10.54
N GLY A 288 9.59 -0.98 -10.30
CA GLY A 288 8.74 -0.20 -11.18
C GLY A 288 8.74 1.32 -10.93
N TYR A 289 7.78 2.00 -11.55
CA TYR A 289 7.52 3.43 -11.34
C TYR A 289 7.22 3.74 -9.86
N LYS A 290 7.69 4.89 -9.34
CA LYS A 290 7.61 5.27 -7.91
C LYS A 290 8.35 4.29 -6.97
N GLY A 291 9.02 3.27 -7.50
CA GLY A 291 9.74 2.27 -6.72
C GLY A 291 11.13 2.71 -6.31
N HIS A 292 11.73 1.92 -5.42
CA HIS A 292 13.16 1.92 -5.13
C HIS A 292 13.59 0.49 -4.72
N LYS A 293 14.87 0.29 -4.41
CA LYS A 293 15.41 -1.05 -4.10
C LYS A 293 14.75 -1.78 -2.93
N GLU A 294 14.15 -1.05 -1.98
CA GLU A 294 13.49 -1.62 -0.80
C GLU A 294 11.97 -1.78 -1.01
N TYR A 295 11.44 -1.44 -2.20
CA TYR A 295 10.03 -1.69 -2.50
C TYR A 295 9.80 -3.10 -3.04
N ILE A 296 8.64 -3.65 -2.66
CA ILE A 296 8.15 -4.94 -3.13
C ILE A 296 8.09 -4.95 -4.67
N PRO A 297 8.44 -6.08 -5.30
CA PRO A 297 8.75 -7.38 -4.68
C PRO A 297 10.23 -7.62 -4.40
N ASN A 298 11.10 -6.62 -4.54
CA ASN A 298 12.55 -6.84 -4.50
C ASN A 298 13.04 -7.42 -3.16
N PRO A 299 12.70 -6.88 -1.97
CA PRO A 299 13.13 -7.48 -0.69
C PRO A 299 12.62 -8.90 -0.47
N GLN A 300 11.40 -9.20 -0.92
CA GLN A 300 10.81 -10.55 -0.79
C GLN A 300 11.55 -11.55 -1.67
N LEU A 301 11.88 -11.16 -2.91
CA LEU A 301 12.65 -11.99 -3.81
C LEU A 301 14.09 -12.17 -3.33
N VAL A 302 14.74 -11.11 -2.84
CA VAL A 302 16.06 -11.20 -2.19
C VAL A 302 16.03 -12.26 -1.10
N THR A 303 15.08 -12.15 -0.17
CA THR A 303 14.92 -13.09 0.94
C THR A 303 14.65 -14.51 0.46
N ALA A 304 13.77 -14.69 -0.52
CA ALA A 304 13.41 -16.00 -1.05
C ALA A 304 14.58 -16.69 -1.76
N TYR A 305 15.37 -15.96 -2.56
CA TYR A 305 16.54 -16.51 -3.23
C TYR A 305 17.63 -16.87 -2.22
N LEU A 306 17.92 -16.00 -1.26
CA LEU A 306 18.95 -16.26 -0.25
C LEU A 306 18.58 -17.39 0.72
N LYS A 307 17.29 -17.62 0.99
CA LYS A 307 16.82 -18.82 1.72
C LYS A 307 17.02 -20.11 0.92
N LYS A 308 17.06 -20.02 -0.41
CA LYS A 308 17.19 -21.20 -1.30
C LYS A 308 18.65 -21.61 -1.52
N GLY A 309 19.60 -20.69 -1.41
CA GLY A 309 21.02 -20.98 -1.54
C GLY A 309 21.86 -19.75 -1.82
N ASP A 310 23.09 -19.98 -2.27
CA ASP A 310 24.06 -18.95 -2.58
C ASP A 310 23.75 -18.28 -3.94
N TYR A 311 23.11 -17.12 -3.90
CA TYR A 311 22.81 -16.30 -5.05
C TYR A 311 23.49 -14.95 -4.95
N ASN A 312 23.96 -14.44 -6.09
CA ASN A 312 24.35 -13.05 -6.24
C ASN A 312 23.11 -12.25 -6.64
N ILE A 313 22.70 -11.25 -5.86
CA ILE A 313 21.48 -10.49 -6.13
C ILE A 313 21.80 -9.01 -6.30
N ILE A 314 21.51 -8.47 -7.48
CA ILE A 314 21.64 -7.05 -7.80
C ILE A 314 20.24 -6.45 -7.88
N THR A 315 19.98 -5.44 -7.07
CA THR A 315 18.75 -4.64 -7.21
C THR A 315 19.07 -3.35 -7.94
N VAL A 316 18.43 -3.13 -9.08
CA VAL A 316 18.58 -1.93 -9.91
C VAL A 316 17.69 -0.85 -9.33
N ASP A 317 18.33 0.11 -8.64
CA ASP A 317 17.66 1.29 -8.09
C ASP A 317 17.73 2.45 -9.10
N TRP A 318 16.58 2.80 -9.67
CA TRP A 318 16.44 3.89 -10.64
C TRP A 318 15.37 4.91 -10.20
N ASP A 319 15.08 4.95 -8.90
CA ASP A 319 14.13 5.84 -8.24
C ASP A 319 14.25 7.32 -8.67
N LYS A 320 15.47 7.86 -8.74
CA LYS A 320 15.78 9.24 -9.15
C LYS A 320 15.37 9.53 -10.60
N MET A 321 15.25 8.48 -11.41
CA MET A 321 14.81 8.55 -12.80
C MET A 321 13.32 8.21 -12.98
N ALA A 322 12.62 7.83 -11.91
CA ALA A 322 11.20 7.50 -11.90
C ALA A 322 10.37 8.25 -10.82
N PRO A 323 10.53 9.58 -10.64
CA PRO A 323 9.82 10.31 -9.60
C PRO A 323 8.30 10.41 -9.88
N LEU A 324 7.52 10.51 -8.79
CA LEU A 324 6.05 10.43 -8.75
C LEU A 324 5.29 11.33 -9.73
N HIS A 325 5.85 12.48 -10.10
CA HIS A 325 5.17 13.48 -10.95
C HIS A 325 5.57 13.41 -12.43
N CYS A 326 6.33 12.39 -12.84
CA CYS A 326 6.95 12.35 -14.16
C CYS A 326 6.83 10.98 -14.84
N TYR A 327 5.63 10.39 -14.91
CA TYR A 327 5.43 9.06 -15.50
C TYR A 327 5.91 8.97 -16.95
N VAL A 328 5.58 9.97 -17.78
CA VAL A 328 6.02 10.03 -19.18
C VAL A 328 7.55 10.13 -19.26
N THR A 329 8.19 10.92 -18.40
CA THR A 329 9.66 10.96 -18.35
C THR A 329 10.24 9.64 -17.87
N ALA A 330 9.63 8.99 -16.88
CA ALA A 330 10.04 7.70 -16.37
C ALA A 330 9.95 6.61 -17.46
N THR A 331 8.94 6.64 -18.32
CA THR A 331 8.83 5.69 -19.45
C THR A 331 9.98 5.88 -20.44
N PHE A 332 10.36 7.12 -20.76
CA PHE A 332 11.55 7.40 -21.57
C PHE A 332 12.85 6.97 -20.88
N ASN A 333 12.96 7.18 -19.58
CA ASN A 333 14.14 6.83 -18.79
C ASN A 333 14.37 5.33 -18.68
N THR A 334 13.36 4.48 -18.95
CA THR A 334 13.57 3.01 -19.00
C THR A 334 14.66 2.61 -19.99
N LYS A 335 14.83 3.37 -21.09
CA LYS A 335 15.91 3.17 -22.07
C LYS A 335 17.29 3.40 -21.47
N VAL A 336 17.42 4.47 -20.68
CA VAL A 336 18.66 4.82 -19.99
C VAL A 336 18.97 3.79 -18.92
N ALA A 337 18.02 3.49 -18.03
CA ALA A 337 18.18 2.50 -16.97
C ALA A 337 18.56 1.11 -17.53
N GLY A 338 17.90 0.65 -18.61
CA GLY A 338 18.17 -0.65 -19.21
C GLY A 338 19.57 -0.72 -19.85
N LYS A 339 19.96 0.34 -20.55
CA LYS A 339 21.30 0.43 -21.18
C LYS A 339 22.42 0.52 -20.16
N CYS A 340 22.26 1.31 -19.09
CA CYS A 340 23.23 1.41 -18.00
C CYS A 340 23.37 0.07 -17.26
N THR A 341 22.26 -0.59 -16.94
CA THR A 341 22.29 -1.90 -16.30
C THR A 341 22.97 -2.94 -17.19
N SER A 342 22.72 -2.91 -18.49
CA SER A 342 23.42 -3.76 -19.47
C SER A 342 24.94 -3.58 -19.43
N ARG A 343 25.43 -2.33 -19.37
CA ARG A 343 26.87 -2.05 -19.30
C ARG A 343 27.50 -2.58 -18.01
N LEU A 344 26.81 -2.43 -16.88
CA LEU A 344 27.23 -3.00 -15.61
C LEU A 344 27.39 -4.52 -15.70
N LEU A 345 26.40 -5.21 -16.29
CA LEU A 345 26.46 -6.66 -16.46
C LEU A 345 27.57 -7.10 -17.41
N GLU A 346 27.83 -6.34 -18.48
CA GLU A 346 28.93 -6.61 -19.40
C GLU A 346 30.29 -6.57 -18.70
N GLN A 347 30.52 -5.55 -17.87
CA GLN A 347 31.72 -5.43 -17.04
C GLN A 347 31.83 -6.57 -16.02
N LEU A 348 30.71 -7.03 -15.47
CA LEU A 348 30.69 -8.15 -14.54
C LEU A 348 31.08 -9.46 -15.25
N TYR A 349 30.52 -9.73 -16.42
CA TYR A 349 30.80 -10.95 -17.18
C TYR A 349 32.21 -10.98 -17.76
N SER A 350 32.77 -9.84 -18.16
CA SER A 350 34.16 -9.79 -18.67
C SER A 350 35.17 -10.17 -17.59
N LYS A 351 34.87 -9.88 -16.32
CA LYS A 351 35.74 -10.20 -15.17
C LYS A 351 35.52 -11.60 -14.61
N ARG A 352 34.29 -12.10 -14.62
CA ARG A 352 33.93 -13.40 -14.01
C ARG A 352 33.82 -14.55 -15.01
N GLY A 353 33.70 -14.25 -16.30
CA GLY A 353 33.56 -15.25 -17.36
C GLY A 353 32.11 -15.50 -17.77
N GLN A 354 31.94 -16.15 -18.93
CA GLN A 354 30.63 -16.32 -19.58
C GLN A 354 29.67 -17.27 -18.83
N HIS A 355 30.17 -18.10 -17.92
CA HIS A 355 29.32 -18.99 -17.12
C HIS A 355 28.34 -18.21 -16.22
N TRP A 356 28.72 -17.02 -15.74
CA TRP A 356 27.81 -16.13 -15.01
C TRP A 356 26.67 -15.61 -15.86
N LYS A 357 26.98 -15.24 -17.12
CA LYS A 357 25.95 -14.82 -18.07
C LYS A 357 24.92 -15.92 -18.31
N GLN A 358 25.38 -17.17 -18.40
CA GLN A 358 24.53 -18.36 -18.57
C GLN A 358 23.73 -18.73 -17.31
N ALA A 359 24.11 -18.21 -16.14
CA ALA A 359 23.41 -18.39 -14.87
C ALA A 359 22.64 -17.12 -14.43
N THR A 360 22.46 -16.14 -15.32
CA THR A 360 21.80 -14.87 -14.98
C THR A 360 20.30 -14.89 -15.25
N HIS A 361 19.50 -14.47 -14.27
CA HIS A 361 18.07 -14.23 -14.41
C HIS A 361 17.73 -12.76 -14.12
N VAL A 362 17.14 -12.08 -15.10
CA VAL A 362 16.63 -10.71 -14.93
C VAL A 362 15.13 -10.72 -14.67
N LEU A 363 14.68 -10.03 -13.62
CA LEU A 363 13.28 -9.87 -13.24
C LEU A 363 12.92 -8.40 -13.17
N GLY A 364 11.97 -7.98 -13.98
CA GLY A 364 11.45 -6.61 -13.97
C GLY A 364 9.97 -6.55 -13.60
N PHE A 365 9.62 -5.57 -12.76
CA PHE A 365 8.24 -5.33 -12.31
C PHE A 365 7.73 -3.99 -12.81
N SER A 366 6.50 -3.93 -13.35
CA SER A 366 5.91 -2.68 -13.89
C SER A 366 6.83 -2.00 -14.92
N LEU A 367 7.19 -0.70 -14.79
CA LEU A 367 8.18 -0.08 -15.69
C LEU A 367 9.55 -0.77 -15.66
N GLY A 368 9.92 -1.42 -14.56
CA GLY A 368 11.12 -2.26 -14.47
C GLY A 368 11.11 -3.45 -15.43
N ALA A 369 9.93 -3.92 -15.83
CA ALA A 369 9.75 -4.96 -16.85
C ALA A 369 10.26 -4.47 -18.23
N HIS A 370 10.00 -3.20 -18.55
CA HIS A 370 10.51 -2.55 -19.76
C HIS A 370 12.03 -2.35 -19.68
N VAL A 371 12.54 -1.93 -18.52
CA VAL A 371 14.00 -1.85 -18.26
C VAL A 371 14.66 -3.22 -18.49
N ALA A 372 14.08 -4.30 -17.97
CA ALA A 372 14.58 -5.66 -18.16
C ALA A 372 14.57 -6.10 -19.64
N GLY A 373 13.51 -5.75 -20.39
CA GLY A 373 13.42 -6.00 -21.83
C GLY A 373 14.50 -5.26 -22.62
N ILE A 374 14.70 -3.97 -22.33
CA ILE A 374 15.71 -3.12 -22.98
C ILE A 374 17.12 -3.60 -22.63
N LEU A 375 17.38 -3.97 -21.38
CA LEU A 375 18.62 -4.61 -20.94
C LEU A 375 18.87 -5.86 -21.76
N GLY A 376 17.88 -6.74 -21.89
CA GLY A 376 17.99 -7.98 -22.66
C GLY A 376 18.27 -7.77 -24.14
N HIS A 377 17.77 -6.68 -24.72
CA HIS A 377 18.10 -6.29 -26.10
C HIS A 377 19.58 -5.92 -26.25
N HIS A 378 20.18 -5.27 -25.25
CA HIS A 378 21.61 -4.91 -25.24
C HIS A 378 22.52 -6.03 -24.72
N GLN A 379 21.97 -7.07 -24.09
CA GLN A 379 22.66 -8.28 -23.63
C GLN A 379 22.12 -9.53 -24.35
N PRO A 380 22.43 -9.71 -25.65
CA PRO A 380 21.98 -10.89 -26.37
C PRO A 380 22.52 -12.17 -25.73
N GLY A 381 21.70 -13.21 -25.67
CA GLY A 381 22.06 -14.52 -25.10
C GLY A 381 21.88 -14.64 -23.58
N LEU A 382 21.16 -13.71 -22.92
CA LEU A 382 20.71 -13.96 -21.55
C LEU A 382 19.71 -15.14 -21.52
N PRO A 383 19.89 -16.10 -20.60
CA PRO A 383 19.12 -17.35 -20.59
C PRO A 383 17.69 -17.13 -20.12
N ARG A 384 17.45 -16.15 -19.23
CA ARG A 384 16.13 -15.92 -18.63
C ARG A 384 15.85 -14.46 -18.31
N ILE A 385 14.71 -13.98 -18.82
CA ILE A 385 14.15 -12.66 -18.49
C ILE A 385 12.67 -12.84 -18.16
N THR A 386 12.24 -12.39 -16.98
CA THR A 386 10.84 -12.35 -16.55
C THR A 386 10.37 -10.90 -16.51
N GLY A 387 9.25 -10.62 -17.17
CA GLY A 387 8.75 -9.25 -17.40
C GLY A 387 9.15 -8.65 -18.77
N LYS A 388 9.56 -9.46 -19.75
CA LYS A 388 9.95 -8.95 -21.07
C LYS A 388 8.75 -8.45 -21.88
N TRP A 389 8.74 -7.17 -22.25
CA TRP A 389 7.85 -6.64 -23.29
C TRP A 389 8.39 -7.03 -24.67
N ARG A 390 7.52 -7.48 -25.59
CA ARG A 390 7.90 -7.88 -26.95
C ARG A 390 7.94 -6.69 -27.89
#